data_AF-A0A7W9PHG1-F1
#
_entry.id   AF-A0A7W9PHG1-F1
#
_cell.length_a   1.000
_cell.length_b   1.000
_cell.length_c   1.000
_cell.angle_alpha   90.00
_cell.angle_beta   90.00
_cell.angle_gamma   90.00
#
_symmetry.space_group_name_H-M   'P 1'
#
loop_
_entity.id
_entity.type
_entity.pdbx_description
1 polymer ?
#
loop_
_entity_poly.entity_id
_entity_poly.type
_entity_poly.pdbx_seq_one_letter_code
_entity_poly.pdbx_strand_id
1 'polypeptide(L)' 'MGLFGGIGGRRAERDARIRDEAYRQAVESGASEEDAVQAGEGAVRSARRRRRLLMSGGGGS' A
#
# COMPACT_ATOMS: atom_id res chain seq x y z
N MET A 1 9.66 13.71 25.82
CA MET A 1 9.95 12.69 24.78
C MET A 1 8.63 12.16 24.23
N GLY A 2 8.12 12.71 23.14
CA GLY A 2 6.80 12.32 22.65
C GLY A 2 6.58 12.73 21.20
N LEU A 3 5.67 11.99 20.54
CA LEU A 3 4.99 12.27 19.26
C LEU A 3 5.54 11.64 17.96
N PHE A 4 6.73 11.05 17.90
CA PHE A 4 7.25 10.47 16.64
C PHE A 4 7.05 8.95 16.45
N GLY A 5 6.68 8.19 17.48
CA GLY A 5 6.50 6.74 17.39
C GLY A 5 5.24 6.25 16.67
N GLY A 6 4.20 7.09 16.55
CA GLY A 6 2.87 6.68 16.06
C GLY A 6 2.65 6.79 14.55
N ILE A 7 3.56 7.41 13.81
CA ILE A 7 3.38 7.65 12.36
C ILE A 7 3.88 6.44 11.54
N GLY A 8 4.88 5.72 12.03
CA GLY A 8 5.41 4.51 11.39
C GLY A 8 4.41 3.34 11.43
N GLY A 9 3.79 3.09 12.60
CA GLY A 9 2.82 2.00 12.79
C GLY A 9 1.59 2.13 11.89
N ARG A 10 0.96 3.31 11.85
CA ARG A 10 -0.21 3.55 10.99
C ARG A 10 0.08 3.41 9.50
N ARG A 11 1.32 3.67 9.06
CA ARG A 11 1.73 3.47 7.67
C ARG A 11 1.85 1.98 7.33
N ALA A 12 2.49 1.20 8.21
CA ALA A 12 2.60 -0.24 8.03
C ALA A 12 1.23 -0.93 8.07
N GLU A 13 0.35 -0.52 8.99
CA GLU A 13 -1.02 -1.03 9.06
C GLU A 13 -1.81 -0.73 7.79
N ARG A 14 -1.68 0.47 7.23
CA ARG A 14 -2.37 0.83 5.98
C ARG A 14 -1.86 0.03 4.79
N ASP A 15 -0.56 -0.17 4.69
CA ASP A 15 0.03 -0.98 3.62
C ASP A 15 -0.40 -2.46 3.76
N ALA A 16 -0.48 -2.98 4.98
CA ALA A 16 -0.99 -4.33 5.24
C ALA A 16 -2.45 -4.49 4.81
N ARG A 17 -3.31 -3.52 5.11
CA ARG A 17 -4.72 -3.53 4.66
C ARG A 17 -4.84 -3.50 3.14
N ILE A 18 -4.09 -2.63 2.46
CA ILE A 18 -4.10 -2.54 0.99
C ILE A 18 -3.64 -3.86 0.37
N ARG A 19 -2.61 -4.49 0.94
CA ARG A 19 -2.13 -5.80 0.49
C ARG A 19 -3.21 -6.87 0.63
N ASP A 20 -3.82 -6.96 1.82
CA ASP A 20 -4.83 -7.97 2.15
C ASP A 20 -6.09 -7.83 1.28
N GLU A 21 -6.57 -6.60 1.08
CA GLU A 21 -7.73 -6.30 0.25
C GLU A 21 -7.49 -6.70 -1.21
N ALA A 22 -6.35 -6.34 -1.78
CA ALA A 22 -6.00 -6.69 -3.16
C ALA A 22 -5.75 -8.20 -3.36
N TYR A 23 -5.11 -8.85 -2.37
CA TYR A 23 -4.94 -10.31 -2.36
C TYR A 23 -6.31 -11.00 -2.35
N ARG A 24 -7.19 -10.62 -1.41
CA ARG A 24 -8.54 -11.18 -1.30
C ARG A 24 -9.34 -10.99 -2.58
N GLN A 25 -9.31 -9.80 -3.16
CA GLN A 25 -10.03 -9.52 -4.40
C GLN A 25 -9.53 -10.40 -5.56
N ALA A 26 -8.21 -10.62 -5.64
CA ALA A 26 -7.62 -11.51 -6.65
C ALA A 26 -8.04 -12.97 -6.43
N VAL A 27 -8.02 -13.47 -5.19
CA VAL A 27 -8.51 -14.81 -4.85
C VAL A 27 -10.00 -14.96 -5.16
N GLU A 28 -10.82 -13.97 -4.78
CA GLU A 28 -12.27 -13.94 -5.06
C GLU A 28 -12.55 -13.92 -6.58
N SER A 29 -11.65 -13.36 -7.39
CA SER A 29 -11.72 -13.42 -8.86
C SER A 29 -11.22 -14.72 -9.48
N GLY A 30 -10.74 -15.67 -8.67
CA GLY A 30 -10.23 -16.96 -9.12
C GLY A 30 -8.76 -16.94 -9.58
N ALA A 31 -7.98 -15.93 -9.17
CA ALA A 31 -6.55 -15.90 -9.44
C ALA A 31 -5.80 -16.98 -8.65
N SER A 32 -4.67 -17.44 -9.19
CA SER A 32 -3.74 -18.32 -8.47
C SER A 32 -3.17 -17.62 -7.24
N GLU A 33 -2.73 -18.38 -6.25
CA GLU A 33 -2.13 -17.82 -5.03
C GLU A 33 -0.93 -16.91 -5.34
N GLU A 34 -0.06 -17.30 -6.28
CA GLU A 34 1.06 -16.48 -6.74
C GLU A 34 0.61 -15.15 -7.37
N ASP A 35 -0.45 -15.17 -8.18
CA ASP A 35 -1.00 -13.97 -8.81
C ASP A 35 -1.66 -13.04 -7.79
N ALA A 36 -2.35 -13.61 -6.80
CA ALA A 36 -2.95 -12.84 -5.72
C ALA A 36 -1.90 -12.18 -4.82
N VAL A 37 -0.79 -12.87 -4.53
CA VAL A 37 0.35 -12.29 -3.81
C VAL A 37 0.94 -11.13 -4.61
N GLN A 38 1.16 -11.33 -5.91
CA GLN A 38 1.69 -10.27 -6.79
C GLN A 38 0.74 -9.06 -6.88
N ALA A 39 -0.58 -9.30 -6.94
CA ALA A 39 -1.59 -8.24 -6.93
C ALA A 39 -1.53 -7.42 -5.63
N GLY A 40 -1.42 -8.09 -4.47
CA GLY A 40 -1.26 -7.45 -3.16
C GLY A 40 -0.02 -6.57 -3.08
N GLU A 41 1.14 -7.08 -3.53
CA GLU A 41 2.37 -6.29 -3.55
C GLU A 41 2.32 -5.13 -4.56
N GLY A 42 1.73 -5.37 -5.73
CA GLY A 42 1.52 -4.37 -6.78
C GLY A 42 0.67 -3.19 -6.28
N ALA A 43 -0.41 -3.48 -5.56
CA ALA A 43 -1.28 -2.47 -4.96
C ALA A 43 -0.52 -1.60 -3.95
N VAL A 44 0.28 -2.21 -3.05
CA VAL A 44 1.12 -1.46 -2.09
C VAL A 44 2.17 -0.62 -2.80
N ARG A 45 2.87 -1.17 -3.80
CA ARG A 45 3.85 -0.43 -4.62
C ARG A 45 3.21 0.78 -5.29
N SER A 46 2.04 0.61 -5.89
CA SER A 46 1.29 1.68 -6.54
C SER A 46 0.86 2.76 -5.54
N ALA A 47 0.32 2.37 -4.38
CA ALA A 47 -0.08 3.29 -3.32
C ALA A 47 1.11 4.11 -2.78
N ARG A 48 2.27 3.47 -2.58
CA ARG A 48 3.52 4.15 -2.19
C ARG A 48 4.00 5.10 -3.28
N ARG A 49 3.99 4.69 -4.54
CA ARG A 49 4.37 5.51 -5.69
C ARG A 49 3.49 6.75 -5.80
N ARG A 50 2.17 6.57 -5.74
CA ARG A 50 1.19 7.68 -5.78
C ARG A 50 1.42 8.67 -4.65
N ARG A 51 1.70 8.18 -3.44
CA ARG A 51 2.05 9.04 -2.30
C ARG A 51 3.35 9.80 -2.51
N ARG A 52 4.38 9.14 -3.05
CA ARG A 52 5.65 9.81 -3.39
C ARG A 52 5.44 10.90 -4.43
N LEU A 53 4.62 10.65 -5.45
CA LEU A 53 4.28 11.65 -6.47
C LEU A 53 3.52 12.84 -5.88
N LEU A 54 2.56 12.61 -4.98
CA LEU A 54 1.86 13.69 -4.27
C LEU A 54 2.79 14.53 -3.39
N MET A 55 3.83 13.91 -2.83
CA MET A 55 4.86 14.61 -2.03
C MET A 55 5.89 15.34 -2.91
N SER A 56 6.23 14.80 -4.08
CA SER A 56 7.18 15.42 -5.03
C SER A 56 6.53 16.48 -5.94
N GLY A 57 5.22 16.45 -6.14
CA GLY A 57 4.47 17.41 -6.97
C GLY A 57 4.00 18.67 -6.24
N GLY A 58 4.22 18.77 -4.91
CA GLY A 58 3.85 19.94 -4.10
C GLY A 58 4.91 21.07 -4.07
N GLY A 59 5.89 21.05 -4.98
CA GLY A 59 7.01 21.99 -5.02
C GLY A 59 7.21 22.64 -6.39
N GLY A 60 6.12 22.94 -7.11
CA GLY A 60 6.16 23.60 -8.42
C GLY A 60 5.01 24.57 -8.59
N SER A 61 5.09 25.69 -7.87
CA SER A 61 4.52 26.99 -8.27
C SER A 61 5.58 27.79 -8.99
#